data_AF-A0AAV2FCF1-F1
#
_entry.id   AF-A0AAV2FCF1-F1
#
_cell.length_a   1.000
_cell.length_b   1.000
_cell.length_c   1.000
_cell.angle_alpha   90.00
_cell.angle_beta   90.00
_cell.angle_gamma   90.00
#
_symmetry.space_group_name_H-M   'P 1'
#
loop_
_entity.id
_entity.type
_entity.pdbx_description
1 polymer ?
#
loop_
_entity_poly.entity_id
_entity_poly.type
_entity_poly.pdbx_seq_one_letter_code
_entity_poly.pdbx_strand_id
1 'polypeptide(L)'
;MRPIGLCQVFYKIISKVLSFRLSKVLPSVVSDTQNGFVKGRDISDNILIVQEVMHFLNTKSQGRDKWMALKLDMEKAYDRVE
;
A
#
# COMPACT_ATOMS: atom_id res chain seq x y z
N MET A 1 2.56 21.24 5.70
CA MET A 1 1.53 20.81 6.68
C MET A 1 0.47 20.02 5.94
N ARG A 2 0.05 18.84 6.43
CA ARG A 2 -1.01 18.04 5.80
C ARG A 2 -2.37 18.43 6.41
N PRO A 3 -3.36 18.90 5.64
CA PRO A 3 -4.68 19.19 6.18
C PRO A 3 -5.35 17.89 6.65
N ILE A 4 -6.11 17.96 7.74
CA ILE A 4 -6.87 16.84 8.28
C ILE A 4 -8.35 17.19 8.16
N GLY A 5 -9.13 16.36 7.48
CA GLY A 5 -10.58 16.49 7.42
C GLY A 5 -11.22 16.07 8.75
N LEU A 6 -11.87 17.01 9.44
CA LEU A 6 -12.64 16.71 10.64
C LEU A 6 -14.13 16.58 10.28
N CYS A 7 -14.71 15.41 10.55
CA CYS A 7 -16.12 15.13 10.34
C CYS A 7 -16.85 14.85 11.67
N GLN A 8 -18.18 14.93 11.65
CA GLN A 8 -19.03 14.65 12.81
C GLN A 8 -18.88 13.21 13.30
N VAL A 9 -19.07 12.98 14.60
CA VAL A 9 -18.90 11.66 15.24
C VAL A 9 -19.80 10.59 14.61
N PHE A 10 -21.05 10.92 14.30
CA PHE A 10 -21.98 9.99 13.63
C PHE A 10 -21.42 9.50 12.29
N TYR A 11 -20.84 10.39 11.49
CA TYR A 11 -20.21 10.01 10.23
C TYR A 11 -19.02 9.07 10.44
N LYS A 12 -18.19 9.32 11.47
CA LYS A 12 -17.07 8.43 11.82
C LYS A 12 -17.55 7.03 12.23
N ILE A 13 -18.67 6.93 12.94
CA ILE A 13 -19.26 5.63 13.34
C ILE A 13 -19.68 4.85 12.09
N ILE A 14 -20.44 5.47 11.19
CA ILE A 14 -20.91 4.82 9.96
C ILE A 14 -19.71 4.40 9.09
N SER A 15 -18.74 5.29 8.89
CA SER A 15 -17.50 5.00 8.15
C SER A 15 -16.73 3.82 8.76
N LYS A 16 -16.65 3.72 10.09
CA LYS A 16 -15.99 2.60 10.77
C LYS A 16 -16.71 1.27 10.55
N VAL A 17 -18.04 1.26 10.58
CA VAL A 17 -18.85 0.06 10.29
C VAL A 17 -18.62 -0.40 8.85
N LEU A 18 -18.60 0.53 7.89
CA LEU A 18 -18.34 0.21 6.49
C LEU A 18 -16.92 -0.34 6.29
N SER A 19 -15.91 0.33 6.86
CA SER A 19 -14.51 -0.12 6.82
C SER A 19 -14.35 -1.54 7.40
N PHE A 20 -15.05 -1.85 8.50
CA PHE A 20 -15.00 -3.19 9.08
C PHE A 20 -15.60 -4.26 8.16
N ARG A 21 -16.70 -3.95 7.45
CA ARG A 21 -17.29 -4.86 6.46
C ARG A 21 -16.36 -5.07 5.26
N LEU A 22 -15.81 -3.98 4.71
CA LEU A 22 -14.87 -4.03 3.60
C LEU A 22 -13.59 -4.79 3.94
N SER A 23 -13.08 -4.66 5.17
CA SER A 23 -11.89 -5.39 5.62
C SER A 23 -12.00 -6.92 5.50
N LYS A 24 -13.22 -7.48 5.43
CA LYS A 24 -13.42 -8.92 5.29
C LYS A 24 -13.23 -9.41 3.85
N VAL A 25 -13.51 -8.56 2.88
CA VAL A 25 -13.39 -8.88 1.44
C VAL A 25 -12.11 -8.34 0.82
N LEU A 26 -11.47 -7.36 1.47
CA LEU A 26 -10.24 -6.74 0.98
C LEU A 26 -9.14 -7.76 0.61
N PRO A 27 -8.88 -8.83 1.41
CA PRO A 27 -7.84 -9.80 1.08
C PRO A 27 -8.06 -10.58 -0.22
N SER A 28 -9.31 -10.71 -0.69
CA SER A 28 -9.60 -11.38 -1.97
C SER A 28 -9.57 -10.45 -3.18
N VAL A 29 -9.49 -9.12 -2.95
CA VAL A 29 -9.54 -8.10 -4.01
C VAL A 29 -8.14 -7.53 -4.29
N VAL A 30 -7.28 -7.47 -3.28
CA VAL A 30 -5.94 -6.87 -3.40
C VAL A 30 -4.86 -7.94 -3.56
N SER A 31 -3.78 -7.61 -4.26
CA SER A 31 -2.61 -8.49 -4.40
C SER A 31 -2.03 -8.90 -3.05
N ASP A 32 -1.43 -10.08 -2.96
CA ASP A 32 -0.72 -10.56 -1.77
C ASP A 32 0.46 -9.68 -1.37
N THR A 33 1.08 -9.00 -2.34
CA THR A 33 2.17 -8.05 -2.12
C THR A 33 1.71 -6.69 -1.58
N GLN A 34 0.40 -6.45 -1.49
CA GLN A 34 -0.16 -5.21 -0.94
C GLN A 34 -0.30 -5.31 0.58
N ASN A 35 0.72 -4.84 1.31
CA ASN A 35 0.73 -4.94 2.77
C ASN A 35 0.00 -3.80 3.48
N GLY A 36 -0.08 -2.62 2.87
CA GLY A 36 -0.72 -1.45 3.48
C GLY A 36 -2.22 -1.63 3.69
N PHE A 37 -2.71 -1.27 4.88
CA PHE A 37 -4.14 -1.19 5.22
C PHE A 37 -4.93 -2.51 5.15
N VAL A 38 -4.24 -3.66 5.11
CA VAL A 38 -4.85 -4.98 5.17
C VAL A 38 -4.61 -5.60 6.54
N LYS A 39 -5.66 -6.09 7.20
CA LYS A 39 -5.54 -6.71 8.53
C LYS A 39 -4.66 -7.95 8.45
N GLY A 40 -3.66 -8.03 9.33
CA GLY A 40 -2.77 -9.20 9.45
C GLY A 40 -1.56 -9.17 8.52
N ARG A 41 -1.37 -8.12 7.71
CA ARG A 41 -0.14 -7.88 6.95
C ARG A 41 0.70 -6.82 7.65
N ASP A 42 2.01 -7.03 7.73
CA ASP A 42 2.93 -6.13 8.41
C ASP A 42 3.74 -5.31 7.38
N ILE A 43 4.20 -4.11 7.76
CA ILE A 43 5.08 -3.32 6.89
C ILE A 43 6.44 -4.01 6.68
N SER A 44 6.85 -4.85 7.63
CA SER A 44 8.10 -5.60 7.61
C SER A 44 8.22 -6.52 6.39
N ASP A 45 7.12 -7.17 5.96
CA ASP A 45 7.20 -8.04 4.77
C ASP A 45 7.44 -7.20 3.50
N ASN A 46 6.92 -5.97 3.44
CA ASN A 46 7.19 -5.07 2.31
C ASN A 46 8.67 -4.66 2.27
N ILE A 47 9.29 -4.42 3.43
CA ILE A 47 10.73 -4.14 3.52
C ILE A 47 11.55 -5.31 2.99
N LEU A 48 11.18 -6.55 3.36
CA LEU A 48 11.85 -7.75 2.88
C LEU A 48 11.75 -7.88 1.36
N ILE A 49 10.54 -7.70 0.79
CA ILE A 49 10.32 -7.73 -0.66
C ILE A 49 11.19 -6.68 -1.36
N VAL A 50 11.26 -5.45 -0.83
CA VAL A 50 12.10 -4.39 -1.41
C VAL A 50 13.58 -4.77 -1.35
N GLN A 51 14.04 -5.34 -0.24
CA GLN A 51 15.43 -5.81 -0.11
C GLN A 51 15.76 -6.89 -1.14
N GLU A 52 14.85 -7.86 -1.36
CA GLU A 52 15.01 -8.90 -2.36
C GLU A 52 15.06 -8.33 -3.78
N VAL A 53 14.16 -7.40 -4.11
CA VAL A 53 14.16 -6.71 -5.42
C VAL A 53 15.45 -5.94 -5.63
N MET A 54 15.93 -5.18 -4.64
CA MET A 54 17.19 -4.44 -4.74
C MET A 54 18.40 -5.36 -4.87
N HIS A 55 18.41 -6.48 -4.14
CA HIS A 55 19.45 -7.49 -4.25
C HIS A 55 19.46 -8.13 -5.65
N PHE A 56 18.29 -8.52 -6.16
CA PHE A 56 18.13 -9.07 -7.50
C PHE A 56 18.65 -8.11 -8.57
N LEU A 57 18.28 -6.83 -8.48
CA LEU A 57 18.76 -5.78 -9.40
C LEU A 57 20.27 -5.65 -9.37
N ASN A 58 20.89 -5.60 -8.19
CA ASN A 58 22.34 -5.49 -8.06
C ASN A 58 23.09 -6.70 -8.64
N THR A 59 22.56 -7.91 -8.42
CA THR A 59 23.20 -9.15 -8.90
C THR A 59 22.99 -9.38 -10.40
N LYS A 60 21.83 -9.02 -10.95
CA LYS A 60 21.48 -9.28 -12.36
C LYS A 60 21.82 -8.12 -13.31
N SER A 61 22.07 -6.92 -12.81
CA SER A 61 22.51 -5.76 -13.60
C SER A 61 23.88 -5.96 -14.30
N GLN A 62 24.63 -7.00 -13.94
CA GLN A 62 25.91 -7.37 -14.56
C GLN A 62 25.76 -8.18 -15.87
N GLY A 63 24.55 -8.60 -16.25
CA GLY A 63 24.26 -9.37 -17.48
C GLY A 63 23.88 -8.50 -18.70
N ARG A 64 23.55 -9.14 -19.83
CA ARG A 64 22.99 -8.43 -21.01
C ARG A 64 21.59 -7.86 -20.75
N ASP A 65 20.83 -8.46 -19.83
CA ASP A 65 19.50 -8.02 -19.45
C ASP A 65 19.56 -6.95 -18.36
N LYS A 66 19.06 -5.75 -18.67
CA LYS A 66 18.99 -4.63 -17.73
C LYS A 66 17.62 -4.61 -17.06
N TRP A 67 17.64 -4.54 -15.73
CA TRP A 67 16.45 -4.46 -14.89
C TRP A 67 16.41 -3.11 -14.19
N MET A 68 15.20 -2.62 -13.87
CA MET A 68 14.99 -1.33 -13.22
C MET A 68 13.89 -1.44 -12.15
N ALA A 69 14.12 -0.83 -10.98
CA ALA A 69 13.07 -0.59 -10.00
C ALA A 69 12.37 0.73 -10.31
N LEU A 70 11.03 0.72 -10.24
CA LEU A 70 10.21 1.91 -10.34
C LEU A 70 9.50 2.16 -9.01
N LYS A 71 9.85 3.27 -8.35
CA LYS A 71 9.16 3.74 -7.15
C LYS A 71 8.13 4.78 -7.56
N LEU A 72 6.85 4.45 -7.39
CA LEU A 72 5.73 5.35 -7.66
C LEU A 72 5.14 5.83 -6.34
N ASP A 73 4.85 7.13 -6.25
CA ASP A 73 4.13 7.75 -5.14
C ASP A 73 3.06 8.69 -5.70
N MET A 74 1.90 8.74 -5.03
CA MET A 74 0.75 9.53 -5.48
C MET A 74 0.64 10.82 -4.68
N GLU A 75 0.85 11.95 -5.35
CA GLU A 75 0.69 13.26 -4.72
C GLU A 75 -0.78 13.46 -4.31
N LYS A 76 -1.01 13.76 -3.02
CA LYS A 76 -2.35 13.99 -2.46
C LYS A 76 -3.33 12.85 -2.81
N ALA A 77 -2.91 11.60 -2.64
CA ALA A 77 -3.67 10.40 -2.99
C ALA A 77 -5.14 10.36 -2.50
N TYR A 78 -5.47 11.05 -1.41
CA TYR A 78 -6.84 11.11 -0.87
C TYR A 78 -7.67 12.28 -1.43
N ASP A 79 -7.01 13.32 -1.97
CA ASP A 79 -7.69 14.48 -2.55
C ASP A 79 -7.95 14.28 -4.06
N ARG A 80 -7.22 13.35 -4.70
CA ARG A 80 -7.27 13.06 -6.14
C ARG A 80 -7.99 11.76 -6.48
N VAL A 81 -8.92 11.33 -5.64
CA VAL A 81 -9.75 10.15 -5.92
C VAL A 81 -10.83 10.57 -6.93
N GLU A 82 -10.72 10.08 -8.17
CA GLU A 82 -11.75 10.16 -9.22
C GLU A 82 -12.50 8.83 -9.35
#